data_AF-A0A0F6AE18-F1
#
_entry.id   AF-A0A0F6AE18-F1
#
_cell.length_a   1.000
_cell.length_b   1.000
_cell.length_c   1.000
_cell.angle_alpha   90.00
_cell.angle_beta   90.00
_cell.angle_gamma   90.00
#
_symmetry.space_group_name_H-M   'P 1'
#
loop_
_entity.id
_entity.type
_entity.pdbx_description
1 polymer ?
#
loop_
_entity_poly.entity_id
_entity_poly.type
_entity_poly.pdbx_seq_one_letter_code
_entity_poly.pdbx_strand_id
1 'polypeptide(L)'
;MVPGTCGYESNVSSFANASFGLKFEDINQDFLAFLPIQGSKVLDAGCGVGQNAAALCELGYKVDAVEPLAAFLDKAKVRYEGMPIVWLEDSLPDLKLLDTKEHVYDFILLDGVWHHLSHHERKRCIRRLYELLSLNGVCAISLRNGPAGVGTHVFPTSCEELLNLARETGFKTIFQAQNQPSKMPNKQDVIWSRVALRK
;
A
#
# COMPACT_ATOMS: atom_id res chain seq x y z
N MET A 1 13.81 -14.75 -0.31
CA MET A 1 12.52 -14.54 -0.98
C MET A 1 11.51 -14.08 0.07
N VAL A 2 10.78 -13.00 -0.20
CA VAL A 2 9.78 -12.45 0.72
C VAL A 2 8.49 -13.25 0.57
N PRO A 3 7.92 -13.89 1.62
CA PRO A 3 6.78 -14.80 1.47
C PRO A 3 5.57 -14.19 0.74
N GLY A 4 5.29 -12.90 0.95
CA GLY A 4 4.19 -12.18 0.29
C GLY A 4 4.30 -12.09 -1.24
N THR A 5 5.48 -12.34 -1.84
CA THR A 5 5.67 -12.29 -3.31
C THR A 5 5.36 -13.63 -3.99
N CYS A 6 5.13 -14.70 -3.23
CA CYS A 6 4.83 -16.03 -3.78
C CYS A 6 3.64 -16.00 -4.76
N GLY A 7 3.85 -16.53 -5.97
CA GLY A 7 2.86 -16.58 -7.06
C GLY A 7 2.93 -15.40 -8.04
N TYR A 8 3.44 -14.23 -7.61
CA TYR A 8 3.58 -13.07 -8.49
C TYR A 8 4.72 -13.21 -9.50
N GLU A 9 5.80 -13.91 -9.15
CA GLU A 9 7.00 -14.10 -9.99
C GLU A 9 6.66 -14.68 -11.37
N SER A 10 5.74 -15.65 -11.43
CA SER A 10 5.29 -16.27 -12.68
C SER A 10 4.28 -15.42 -13.47
N ASN A 11 3.81 -14.30 -12.90
CA ASN A 11 2.69 -13.51 -13.41
C ASN A 11 3.04 -12.03 -13.62
N VAL A 12 4.33 -11.67 -13.63
CA VAL A 12 4.80 -10.26 -13.67
C VAL A 12 4.17 -9.46 -14.80
N SER A 13 4.24 -9.93 -16.04
CA SER A 13 3.71 -9.20 -17.19
C SER A 13 2.19 -9.03 -17.14
N SER A 14 1.46 -10.07 -16.70
CA SER A 14 0.00 -10.03 -16.58
C SER A 14 -0.44 -9.04 -15.51
N PHE A 15 0.21 -9.09 -14.34
CA PHE A 15 -0.03 -8.15 -13.26
C PHE A 15 0.29 -6.71 -13.69
N ALA A 16 1.45 -6.48 -14.32
CA ALA A 16 1.85 -5.16 -14.79
C ALA A 16 0.82 -4.54 -15.74
N ASN A 17 0.38 -5.30 -16.75
CA ASN A 17 -0.61 -4.83 -17.73
C ASN A 17 -1.96 -4.52 -17.08
N ALA A 18 -2.41 -5.34 -16.12
CA ALA A 18 -3.64 -5.10 -15.39
C ALA A 18 -3.55 -3.85 -14.50
N SER A 19 -2.39 -3.60 -13.89
CA SER A 19 -2.17 -2.50 -12.96
C SER A 19 -1.95 -1.16 -13.66
N PHE A 20 -1.25 -1.11 -14.80
CA PHE A 20 -1.00 0.14 -15.54
C PHE A 20 -2.25 0.81 -16.11
N GLY A 21 -3.34 0.06 -16.29
CA GLY A 21 -4.63 0.61 -16.75
C GLY A 21 -5.47 1.22 -15.64
N LEU A 22 -5.08 1.11 -14.37
CA LEU A 22 -5.84 1.59 -13.24
C LEU A 22 -5.52 3.07 -12.95
N LYS A 23 -6.57 3.87 -12.77
CA LYS A 23 -6.43 5.26 -12.33
C LYS A 23 -6.49 5.35 -10.81
N PHE A 24 -5.57 6.10 -10.23
CA PHE A 24 -5.48 6.24 -8.79
C PHE A 24 -6.77 6.81 -8.19
N GLU A 25 -7.37 7.81 -8.81
CA GLU A 25 -8.59 8.48 -8.35
C GLU A 25 -9.79 7.53 -8.35
N ASP A 26 -9.82 6.55 -9.25
CA ASP A 26 -10.90 5.58 -9.35
C ASP A 26 -10.76 4.47 -8.30
N ILE A 27 -9.53 4.00 -8.07
CA ILE A 27 -9.23 2.90 -7.14
C ILE A 27 -9.14 3.37 -5.69
N ASN A 28 -8.57 4.56 -5.48
CA ASN A 28 -8.28 5.14 -4.17
C ASN A 28 -9.15 6.38 -3.87
N GLN A 29 -10.32 6.48 -4.50
CA GLN A 29 -11.27 7.59 -4.33
C GLN A 29 -11.56 7.90 -2.85
N ASP A 30 -11.76 6.86 -2.04
CA ASP A 30 -12.05 6.98 -0.60
C ASP A 30 -10.95 7.70 0.20
N PHE A 31 -9.73 7.75 -0.35
CA PHE A 31 -8.57 8.32 0.31
C PHE A 31 -8.19 9.72 -0.16
N LEU A 32 -8.81 10.22 -1.23
CA LEU A 32 -8.49 11.53 -1.81
C LEU A 32 -8.67 12.67 -0.80
N ALA A 33 -9.69 12.59 0.06
CA ALA A 33 -9.96 13.59 1.09
C ALA A 33 -8.95 13.60 2.25
N PHE A 34 -8.06 12.59 2.32
CA PHE A 34 -7.04 12.46 3.36
C PHE A 34 -5.62 12.65 2.83
N LEU A 35 -5.46 12.93 1.55
CA LEU A 35 -4.17 13.28 0.98
C LEU A 35 -3.62 14.55 1.65
N PRO A 36 -2.30 14.63 1.87
CA PRO A 36 -1.68 15.77 2.52
C PRO A 36 -1.56 16.95 1.54
N ILE A 37 -1.08 18.09 2.05
CA ILE A 37 -0.74 19.24 1.20
C ILE A 37 0.30 18.86 0.14
N GLN A 38 0.19 19.45 -1.05
CA GLN A 38 1.14 19.20 -2.14
C GLN A 38 2.59 19.50 -1.71
N GLY A 39 3.54 18.73 -2.22
CA GLY A 39 4.95 18.82 -1.82
C GLY A 39 5.32 18.04 -0.56
N SER A 40 4.34 17.51 0.18
CA SER A 40 4.55 16.57 1.29
C SER A 40 5.26 15.28 0.86
N LYS A 41 5.89 14.62 1.83
CA LYS A 41 6.56 13.34 1.63
C LYS A 41 5.58 12.19 1.85
N VAL A 42 5.47 11.28 0.88
CA VAL A 42 4.52 10.16 0.90
C VAL A 42 5.20 8.84 0.59
N LEU A 43 4.68 7.76 1.15
CA LEU A 43 5.16 6.40 0.94
C LEU A 43 4.08 5.55 0.26
N ASP A 44 4.43 4.88 -0.82
CA ASP A 44 3.66 3.76 -1.38
C ASP A 44 4.31 2.44 -0.96
N ALA A 45 3.75 1.79 0.07
CA ALA A 45 4.34 0.60 0.69
C ALA A 45 3.74 -0.69 0.09
N GLY A 46 4.58 -1.46 -0.61
CA GLY A 46 4.13 -2.55 -1.48
C GLY A 46 3.55 -2.01 -2.78
N CYS A 47 4.31 -1.15 -3.46
CA CYS A 47 3.85 -0.35 -4.59
C CYS A 47 3.58 -1.18 -5.87
N GLY A 48 3.93 -2.47 -5.87
CA GLY A 48 3.77 -3.33 -7.03
C GLY A 48 4.57 -2.80 -8.21
N VAL A 49 3.90 -2.57 -9.33
CA VAL A 49 4.54 -1.99 -10.54
C VAL A 49 4.50 -0.46 -10.56
N GLY A 50 4.16 0.19 -9.44
CA GLY A 50 4.39 1.62 -9.21
C GLY A 50 3.33 2.58 -9.74
N GLN A 51 2.14 2.11 -10.15
CA GLN A 51 1.09 2.98 -10.68
C GLN A 51 0.55 3.99 -9.64
N ASN A 52 0.44 3.58 -8.37
CA ASN A 52 0.01 4.47 -7.29
C ASN A 52 1.10 5.50 -6.97
N ALA A 53 2.35 5.05 -6.82
CA ALA A 53 3.52 5.93 -6.68
C ALA A 53 3.62 6.98 -7.80
N ALA A 54 3.43 6.57 -9.06
CA ALA A 54 3.42 7.48 -10.21
C ALA A 54 2.31 8.53 -10.10
N ALA A 55 1.07 8.12 -9.83
CA ALA A 55 -0.04 9.05 -9.67
C ALA A 55 0.19 10.04 -8.51
N LEU A 56 0.69 9.56 -7.36
CA LEU A 56 1.06 10.44 -6.24
C LEU A 56 2.16 11.44 -6.64
N CYS A 57 3.13 11.03 -7.45
CA CYS A 57 4.16 11.92 -7.96
C CYS A 57 3.58 12.98 -8.91
N GLU A 58 2.63 12.62 -9.78
CA GLU A 58 1.93 13.55 -10.69
C GLU A 58 1.07 14.56 -9.92
N LEU A 59 0.51 14.16 -8.77
CA LEU A 59 -0.17 15.04 -7.84
C LEU A 59 0.79 16.02 -7.12
N GLY A 60 2.11 15.88 -7.32
CA GLY A 60 3.14 16.79 -6.81
C GLY A 60 3.67 16.42 -5.42
N TYR A 61 3.56 15.15 -5.01
CA TYR A 61 4.18 14.65 -3.78
C TYR A 61 5.64 14.22 -4.00
N LYS A 62 6.42 14.20 -2.91
CA LYS A 62 7.74 13.56 -2.88
C LYS A 62 7.54 12.10 -2.52
N VAL A 63 7.74 11.19 -3.47
CA VAL A 63 7.33 9.79 -3.34
C VAL A 63 8.52 8.87 -3.12
N ASP A 64 8.48 8.14 -2.01
CA ASP A 64 9.25 6.91 -1.86
C ASP A 64 8.30 5.72 -2.10
N ALA A 65 8.75 4.73 -2.86
CA ALA A 65 7.94 3.57 -3.24
C ALA A 65 8.72 2.28 -2.96
N VAL A 66 8.14 1.39 -2.15
CA VAL A 66 8.79 0.17 -1.68
C VAL A 66 8.11 -1.05 -2.29
N GLU A 67 8.88 -1.96 -2.88
CA GLU A 67 8.39 -3.24 -3.39
C GLU A 67 9.48 -4.32 -3.26
N PRO A 68 9.17 -5.49 -2.64
CA PRO A 68 10.16 -6.54 -2.46
C PRO A 68 10.52 -7.34 -3.72
N LEU A 69 9.65 -7.39 -4.73
CA LEU A 69 9.90 -8.16 -5.94
C LEU A 69 10.66 -7.32 -6.97
N ALA A 70 11.96 -7.57 -7.12
CA ALA A 70 12.82 -6.86 -8.08
C ALA A 70 12.22 -6.76 -9.49
N ALA A 71 11.59 -7.84 -9.99
CA ALA A 71 10.95 -7.84 -11.30
C ALA A 71 9.79 -6.84 -11.43
N PHE A 72 9.08 -6.53 -10.35
CA PHE A 72 8.05 -5.48 -10.32
C PHE A 72 8.68 -4.09 -10.30
N LEU A 73 9.71 -3.90 -9.48
CA LEU A 73 10.48 -2.66 -9.45
C LEU A 73 11.10 -2.32 -10.80
N ASP A 74 11.64 -3.30 -11.52
CA ASP A 74 12.20 -3.11 -12.85
C ASP A 74 11.13 -2.64 -13.84
N LYS A 75 9.92 -3.23 -13.78
CA LYS A 75 8.77 -2.77 -14.58
C LYS A 75 8.38 -1.35 -14.23
N ALA A 76 8.36 -0.99 -12.94
CA ALA A 76 8.03 0.34 -12.48
C ALA A 76 9.05 1.39 -12.99
N LYS A 77 10.35 1.12 -12.78
CA LYS A 77 11.45 2.00 -13.19
C LYS A 77 11.47 2.25 -14.70
N VAL A 78 11.22 1.22 -15.51
CA VAL A 78 11.13 1.37 -16.98
C VAL A 78 9.87 2.14 -17.38
N ARG A 79 8.72 1.84 -16.77
CA ARG A 79 7.44 2.46 -17.15
C ARG A 79 7.36 3.94 -16.78
N TYR A 80 7.99 4.32 -15.68
CA TYR A 80 7.94 5.66 -15.08
C TYR A 80 9.32 6.33 -15.08
N GLU A 81 10.14 6.02 -16.09
CA GLU A 81 11.44 6.64 -16.29
C GLU A 81 11.31 8.18 -16.35
N GLY A 82 12.20 8.89 -15.66
CA GLY A 82 12.19 10.34 -15.58
C GLY A 82 11.28 10.93 -14.50
N MET A 83 10.41 10.13 -13.86
CA MET A 83 9.67 10.60 -12.68
C MET A 83 10.57 10.60 -11.44
N PRO A 84 10.54 11.66 -10.60
CA PRO A 84 11.39 11.78 -9.41
C PRO A 84 10.86 10.93 -8.24
N ILE A 85 10.79 9.62 -8.43
CA ILE A 85 10.33 8.64 -7.44
C ILE A 85 11.53 7.85 -6.93
N VAL A 86 11.63 7.70 -5.60
CA VAL A 86 12.65 6.85 -4.99
C VAL A 86 12.13 5.42 -4.93
N TRP A 87 12.72 4.52 -5.72
CA TRP A 87 12.34 3.11 -5.78
C TRP A 87 13.23 2.26 -4.88
N LEU A 88 12.64 1.57 -3.90
CA LEU A 88 13.35 0.81 -2.88
C LEU A 88 12.95 -0.67 -2.90
N GLU A 89 13.96 -1.55 -3.00
CA GLU A 89 13.78 -2.99 -2.84
C GLU A 89 13.84 -3.34 -1.34
N ASP A 90 12.68 -3.28 -0.69
CA ASP A 90 12.50 -3.54 0.73
C ASP A 90 11.12 -4.17 0.96
N SER A 91 10.85 -4.64 2.18
CA SER A 91 9.64 -5.40 2.46
C SER A 91 9.00 -5.06 3.79
N LEU A 92 7.67 -5.09 3.79
CA LEU A 92 6.89 -5.24 5.01
C LEU A 92 7.19 -6.61 5.67
N PRO A 93 7.01 -6.74 6.99
CA PRO A 93 6.49 -5.71 7.90
C PRO A 93 7.53 -4.70 8.39
N ASP A 94 8.82 -4.92 8.11
CA ASP A 94 9.90 -4.22 8.83
C ASP A 94 10.38 -2.93 8.15
N LEU A 95 10.29 -2.83 6.81
CA LEU A 95 10.76 -1.66 6.03
C LEU A 95 12.14 -1.17 6.50
N LYS A 96 13.14 -2.04 6.39
CA LYS A 96 14.45 -1.89 7.03
C LYS A 96 15.32 -0.79 6.43
N LEU A 97 15.08 -0.41 5.18
CA LEU A 97 15.82 0.66 4.50
C LEU A 97 15.35 2.06 4.92
N LEU A 98 14.19 2.17 5.58
CA LEU A 98 13.59 3.47 5.94
C LEU A 98 13.97 3.89 7.38
N ASP A 99 15.11 4.56 7.59
CA ASP A 99 15.46 5.09 8.93
C ASP A 99 14.49 6.20 9.35
N THR A 100 13.90 6.14 10.56
CA THR A 100 12.91 7.12 11.06
C THR A 100 13.46 8.52 11.31
N LYS A 101 14.79 8.69 11.36
CA LYS A 101 15.42 10.01 11.44
C LYS A 101 15.44 10.72 10.09
N GLU A 102 15.48 9.95 9.01
CA GLU A 102 15.61 10.44 7.63
C GLU A 102 14.30 10.26 6.84
N HIS A 103 13.44 9.36 7.27
CA HIS A 103 12.21 8.95 6.61
C HIS A 103 11.05 9.12 7.57
N VAL A 104 10.35 10.24 7.39
CA VAL A 104 9.09 10.56 8.05
C VAL A 104 8.11 11.02 6.98
N TYR A 105 6.93 10.41 6.94
CA TYR A 105 5.94 10.60 5.88
C TYR A 105 4.67 11.26 6.39
N ASP A 106 4.12 12.19 5.62
CA ASP A 106 2.82 12.81 5.91
C ASP A 106 1.65 11.89 5.50
N PHE A 107 1.91 10.98 4.56
CA PHE A 107 0.95 10.00 4.10
C PHE A 107 1.62 8.67 3.75
N ILE A 108 1.04 7.57 4.17
CA ILE A 108 1.45 6.22 3.76
C ILE A 108 0.24 5.53 3.13
N LEU A 109 0.41 5.03 1.91
CA LEU A 109 -0.55 4.18 1.23
C LEU A 109 -0.16 2.71 1.37
N LEU A 110 -1.14 1.88 1.73
CA LEU A 110 -1.03 0.43 1.78
C LEU A 110 -2.20 -0.21 1.04
N ASP A 111 -2.14 -0.22 -0.29
CA ASP A 111 -3.25 -0.59 -1.16
C ASP A 111 -3.17 -2.06 -1.59
N GLY A 112 -3.97 -2.92 -0.97
CA GLY A 112 -4.03 -4.34 -1.36
C GLY A 112 -2.81 -5.15 -0.94
N VAL A 113 -2.14 -4.78 0.14
CA VAL A 113 -0.92 -5.48 0.61
C VAL A 113 -1.15 -6.25 1.92
N TRP A 114 -2.04 -5.76 2.79
CA TRP A 114 -2.26 -6.27 4.14
C TRP A 114 -2.58 -7.78 4.23
N HIS A 115 -3.23 -8.32 3.19
CA HIS A 115 -3.61 -9.73 3.11
C HIS A 115 -2.41 -10.67 2.89
N HIS A 116 -1.22 -10.16 2.53
CA HIS A 116 0.01 -10.93 2.44
C HIS A 116 0.76 -11.08 3.78
N LEU A 117 0.31 -10.38 4.81
CA LEU A 117 0.93 -10.42 6.14
C LEU A 117 0.14 -11.34 7.05
N SER A 118 0.83 -12.24 7.75
CA SER A 118 0.26 -13.02 8.85
C SER A 118 -0.15 -12.12 10.01
N HIS A 119 -0.99 -12.61 10.93
CA HIS A 119 -1.40 -11.87 12.12
C HIS A 119 -0.21 -11.33 12.95
N HIS A 120 0.89 -12.09 13.05
CA HIS A 120 2.10 -11.64 13.76
C HIS A 120 2.85 -10.54 13.00
N GLU A 121 2.89 -10.62 11.66
CA GLU A 121 3.49 -9.59 10.81
C GLU A 121 2.66 -8.31 10.79
N ARG A 122 1.33 -8.41 10.77
CA ARG A 122 0.41 -7.26 10.87
C ARG A 122 0.66 -6.42 12.12
N LYS A 123 0.87 -7.08 13.26
CA LYS A 123 1.24 -6.43 14.53
C LYS A 123 2.54 -5.63 14.45
N ARG A 124 3.56 -6.17 13.76
CA ARG A 124 4.84 -5.45 13.55
C ARG A 124 4.69 -4.34 12.53
N CYS A 125 4.00 -4.63 11.42
CA CYS A 125 3.74 -3.71 10.33
C CYS A 125 3.06 -2.43 10.82
N ILE A 126 1.95 -2.52 11.55
CA ILE A 126 1.23 -1.31 11.95
C ILE A 126 2.04 -0.41 12.89
N ARG A 127 2.84 -0.99 13.78
CA ARG A 127 3.77 -0.24 14.64
C ARG A 127 4.82 0.46 13.80
N ARG A 128 5.36 -0.26 12.82
CA ARG A 128 6.36 0.29 11.90
C ARG A 128 5.80 1.45 11.07
N LEU A 129 4.58 1.31 10.54
CA LEU A 129 3.90 2.39 9.82
C LEU A 129 3.65 3.60 10.73
N TYR A 130 3.28 3.38 12.00
CA TYR A 130 3.13 4.47 12.98
C TYR A 130 4.45 5.21 13.21
N GLU A 131 5.56 4.50 13.39
CA GLU A 131 6.88 5.10 13.59
C GLU A 131 7.31 5.98 12.41
N LEU A 132 7.03 5.53 11.18
CA LEU A 132 7.40 6.21 9.94
C LEU A 132 6.51 7.42 9.61
N LEU A 133 5.39 7.62 10.28
CA LEU A 133 4.52 8.79 10.05
C LEU A 133 5.01 10.04 10.78
N SER A 134 4.82 11.20 10.15
CA SER A 134 4.89 12.51 10.80
C SER A 134 3.76 12.66 11.81
N LEU A 135 3.88 13.66 12.70
CA LEU A 135 2.79 14.00 13.60
C LEU A 135 1.57 14.44 12.78
N ASN A 136 0.39 13.90 13.08
CA ASN A 136 -0.85 14.06 12.29
C ASN A 136 -0.84 13.41 10.90
N GLY A 137 0.23 12.71 10.53
CA GLY A 137 0.31 11.95 9.28
C GLY A 137 -0.76 10.86 9.19
N VAL A 138 -1.13 10.49 7.96
CA VAL A 138 -2.22 9.55 7.70
C VAL A 138 -1.69 8.26 7.05
N CYS A 139 -2.11 7.11 7.59
CA CYS A 139 -1.97 5.81 6.93
C CYS A 139 -3.30 5.38 6.33
N ALA A 140 -3.34 5.18 5.01
CA ALA A 140 -4.50 4.72 4.26
C ALA A 140 -4.30 3.26 3.83
N ILE A 141 -5.20 2.36 4.24
CA ILE A 141 -5.06 0.92 4.08
C ILE A 141 -6.29 0.34 3.37
N SER A 142 -6.03 -0.40 2.29
CA SER A 142 -7.03 -1.16 1.55
C SER A 142 -6.92 -2.65 1.87
N LEU A 143 -7.91 -3.16 2.59
CA LEU A 143 -8.03 -4.56 2.96
C LEU A 143 -8.78 -5.31 1.87
N ARG A 144 -8.17 -6.36 1.33
CA ARG A 144 -8.77 -7.22 0.32
C ARG A 144 -9.48 -8.40 0.96
N ASN A 145 -10.75 -8.59 0.66
CA ASN A 145 -11.53 -9.75 1.05
C ASN A 145 -12.05 -10.49 -0.19
N GLY A 146 -12.15 -11.81 -0.12
CA GLY A 146 -12.55 -12.68 -1.24
C GLY A 146 -11.42 -13.60 -1.73
N PRO A 147 -11.67 -14.37 -2.82
CA PRO A 147 -10.75 -15.40 -3.33
C PRO A 147 -9.37 -14.86 -3.64
N ALA A 148 -8.28 -15.62 -3.47
CA ALA A 148 -6.92 -15.13 -3.75
C ALA A 148 -6.76 -14.62 -5.20
N GLY A 149 -5.83 -13.69 -5.41
CA GLY A 149 -5.37 -13.30 -6.75
C GLY A 149 -4.31 -14.27 -7.28
N VAL A 150 -3.34 -13.75 -8.02
CA VAL A 150 -2.16 -14.53 -8.45
C VAL A 150 -1.20 -14.84 -7.29
N GLY A 151 -1.24 -14.03 -6.22
CA GLY A 151 -0.48 -14.28 -5.01
C GLY A 151 -1.03 -15.46 -4.22
N THR A 152 -0.16 -16.36 -3.78
CA THR A 152 -0.54 -17.62 -3.11
C THR A 152 -0.29 -17.60 -1.60
N HIS A 153 0.55 -16.69 -1.12
CA HIS A 153 0.75 -16.45 0.31
C HIS A 153 -0.20 -15.35 0.78
N VAL A 154 -1.42 -15.76 1.14
CA VAL A 154 -2.50 -14.85 1.54
C VAL A 154 -3.22 -15.34 2.79
N PHE A 155 -3.67 -14.39 3.61
CA PHE A 155 -4.41 -14.61 4.83
C PHE A 155 -5.73 -13.83 4.79
N PRO A 156 -6.82 -14.35 5.38
CA PRO A 156 -8.04 -13.58 5.58
C PRO A 156 -7.76 -12.25 6.28
N THR A 157 -8.50 -11.22 5.91
CA THR A 157 -8.40 -9.90 6.56
C THR A 157 -9.63 -9.59 7.39
N SER A 158 -9.45 -8.76 8.42
CA SER A 158 -10.54 -8.26 9.24
C SER A 158 -10.35 -6.77 9.48
N CYS A 159 -11.38 -5.98 9.19
CA CYS A 159 -11.39 -4.55 9.50
C CYS A 159 -11.32 -4.34 11.02
N GLU A 160 -12.01 -5.18 11.79
CA GLU A 160 -11.99 -5.11 13.26
C GLU A 160 -10.59 -5.42 13.82
N GLU A 161 -9.91 -6.43 13.30
CA GLU A 161 -8.51 -6.74 13.67
C GLU A 161 -7.62 -5.52 13.42
N LEU A 162 -7.68 -4.92 12.22
CA LEU A 162 -6.90 -3.74 11.88
C LEU A 162 -7.18 -2.57 12.84
N LEU A 163 -8.45 -2.30 13.14
CA LEU A 163 -8.84 -1.18 14.00
C LEU A 163 -8.40 -1.39 15.46
N ASN A 164 -8.44 -2.64 15.96
CA ASN A 164 -7.94 -2.95 17.30
C ASN A 164 -6.42 -2.78 17.37
N LEU A 165 -5.68 -3.29 16.39
CA LEU A 165 -4.23 -3.10 16.29
C LEU A 165 -3.84 -1.62 16.16
N ALA A 166 -4.60 -0.86 15.38
CA ALA A 166 -4.43 0.58 15.23
C ALA A 166 -4.58 1.30 16.57
N ARG A 167 -5.67 1.01 17.31
CA ARG A 167 -5.93 1.59 18.64
C ARG A 167 -4.84 1.25 19.64
N GLU A 168 -4.40 -0.01 19.69
CA GLU A 168 -3.30 -0.47 20.56
C GLU A 168 -1.97 0.22 20.24
N THR A 169 -1.76 0.62 18.98
CA THR A 169 -0.55 1.31 18.52
C THR A 169 -0.59 2.82 18.78
N GLY A 170 -1.78 3.39 19.00
CA GLY A 170 -1.99 4.82 19.23
C GLY A 170 -2.62 5.58 18.07
N PHE A 171 -2.97 4.90 16.97
CA PHE A 171 -3.68 5.52 15.86
C PHE A 171 -5.10 5.92 16.23
N LYS A 172 -5.57 7.04 15.68
CA LYS A 172 -6.98 7.42 15.62
C LYS A 172 -7.58 7.02 14.27
N THR A 173 -8.65 6.23 14.28
CA THR A 173 -9.45 5.99 13.06
C THR A 173 -10.18 7.27 12.66
N ILE A 174 -9.90 7.76 11.46
CA ILE A 174 -10.55 8.97 10.90
C ILE A 174 -11.51 8.65 9.76
N PHE A 175 -11.40 7.44 9.18
CA PHE A 175 -12.32 6.94 8.17
C PHE A 175 -12.35 5.42 8.16
N GLN A 176 -13.53 4.87 7.90
CA GLN A 176 -13.71 3.45 7.62
C GLN A 176 -14.88 3.24 6.66
N ALA A 177 -14.69 2.36 5.69
CA ALA A 177 -15.75 1.81 4.85
C ALA A 177 -15.52 0.31 4.69
N GLN A 178 -16.59 -0.47 4.63
CA GLN A 178 -16.52 -1.93 4.45
C GLN A 178 -17.41 -2.33 3.28
N ASN A 179 -17.21 -3.55 2.77
CA ASN A 179 -18.00 -4.12 1.68
C ASN A 179 -18.01 -3.27 0.40
N GLN A 180 -16.91 -2.55 0.13
CA GLN A 180 -16.78 -1.77 -1.09
C GLN A 180 -16.54 -2.71 -2.28
N PRO A 181 -17.30 -2.62 -3.37
CA PRO A 181 -17.12 -3.51 -4.50
C PRO A 181 -15.78 -3.25 -5.20
N SER A 182 -15.17 -4.29 -5.75
CA SER A 182 -14.04 -4.12 -6.65
C SER A 182 -14.43 -3.26 -7.86
N LYS A 183 -13.57 -2.29 -8.19
CA LYS A 183 -13.69 -1.51 -9.43
C LYS A 183 -13.25 -2.28 -10.68
N MET A 184 -12.68 -3.49 -10.51
CA MET A 184 -12.24 -4.34 -11.61
C MET A 184 -13.38 -5.28 -12.06
N PRO A 185 -13.78 -5.27 -13.35
CA PRO A 185 -14.91 -6.07 -13.86
C PRO A 185 -14.79 -7.58 -13.60
N ASN A 186 -13.57 -8.11 -13.62
CA ASN A 186 -13.27 -9.54 -13.46
C ASN A 186 -13.06 -9.97 -12.00
N LYS A 187 -13.40 -9.12 -11.02
CA LYS A 187 -13.18 -9.39 -9.58
C LYS A 187 -14.44 -9.12 -8.75
N GLN A 188 -15.59 -9.63 -9.19
CA GLN A 188 -16.90 -9.40 -8.55
C GLN A 188 -16.97 -9.99 -7.13
N ASP A 189 -16.27 -11.11 -6.88
CA ASP A 189 -16.20 -11.76 -5.57
C ASP A 189 -15.16 -11.11 -4.63
N VAL A 190 -14.51 -10.02 -5.06
CA VAL A 190 -13.56 -9.27 -4.25
C VAL A 190 -14.24 -8.02 -3.71
N ILE A 191 -14.26 -7.90 -2.40
CA ILE A 191 -14.73 -6.71 -1.69
C ILE A 191 -13.62 -6.11 -0.85
N TRP A 192 -13.70 -4.81 -0.65
CA TRP A 192 -12.67 -4.03 0.00
C TRP A 192 -13.19 -3.43 1.30
N SER A 193 -12.34 -3.45 2.33
CA SER A 193 -12.48 -2.53 3.45
C SER A 193 -11.42 -1.44 3.33
N ARG A 194 -11.82 -0.19 3.54
CA ARG A 194 -11.00 1.01 3.35
C ARG A 194 -10.88 1.69 4.70
N VAL A 195 -9.66 1.92 5.18
CA VAL A 195 -9.43 2.50 6.50
C VAL A 195 -8.38 3.60 6.37
N ALA A 196 -8.67 4.78 6.93
CA ALA A 196 -7.66 5.82 7.13
C ALA A 196 -7.43 6.05 8.63
N LEU A 197 -6.16 6.04 9.02
CA LEU A 197 -5.68 6.13 10.39
C LEU A 197 -4.79 7.36 10.53
N ARG A 198 -5.01 8.18 11.54
CA ARG A 198 -4.17 9.35 11.85
C ARG A 198 -3.28 9.07 13.05
N LYS A 199 -2.00 9.40 12.93
CA LYS A 199 -1.05 9.42 14.05
C LYS A 199 -1.32 10.61 14.98
#